data_AF-A0AAW0X5A3-F1
#
_entry.id   AF-A0AAW0X5A3-F1
#
_cell.length_a   1.000
_cell.length_b   1.000
_cell.length_c   1.000
_cell.angle_alpha   90.00
_cell.angle_beta   90.00
_cell.angle_gamma   90.00
#
_symmetry.space_group_name_H-M   'P 1'
#
loop_
_entity.id
_entity.type
_entity.pdbx_description
1 polymer ?
#
loop_
_entity_poly.entity_id
_entity_poly.type
_entity_poly.pdbx_seq_one_letter_code
_entity_poly.pdbx_strand_id
1 'polypeptide(L)'
;FLAGHSLYTLKPPEGNILIRVGSCIMHALGRKIKSKESKEHWLDHAEDKYDKDLISDVKILVKILLLYIPLPFFWALFDQQGSRWTFQATRMDGQIGSWTLKPDQMQVVNPLFILLFIPVFDTFVYPLLARCNLLKRQLPRMFTGGILAGVAFLVSGCLELKLETTFSVALQSGETRVTFINGLPCDIALNVTGQDPEIKIPQLQEHIIKSIMINEANTTFNVTLEFDEHNCGNVRHGLPHYEIVVHEETAHAIMITADSTVIKMVNIEPPDDYMKSDSGLPKLRMLYNLDMVPFNSSVRLKGKFDTYDFFIEDTPQGHTSGTKFMEVEPGSYQVFLPTLEGIREEEAFTSFDVKLGGVYNFLVQKSLINVSDAM
;
A
#
# COMPACT_ATOMS: atom_id res chain seq x y z
N PHE A 1 -31.73 -12.60 27.65
CA PHE A 1 -31.77 -11.58 28.71
C PHE A 1 -33.19 -11.42 29.28
N LEU A 2 -34.20 -11.06 28.48
CA LEU A 2 -35.61 -10.93 28.95
C LEU A 2 -36.21 -12.22 29.52
N ALA A 3 -35.96 -13.38 28.90
CA ALA A 3 -36.51 -14.67 29.36
C ALA A 3 -35.91 -15.20 30.68
N GLY A 4 -34.75 -14.69 31.13
CA GLY A 4 -34.07 -15.13 32.35
C GLY A 4 -34.33 -14.23 33.57
N HIS A 5 -35.22 -13.24 33.44
CA HIS A 5 -35.39 -12.19 34.44
C HIS A 5 -35.79 -12.71 35.84
N SER A 6 -36.62 -13.76 35.89
CA SER A 6 -37.07 -14.38 37.14
C SER A 6 -35.98 -15.14 37.91
N LEU A 7 -34.86 -15.45 37.27
CA LEU A 7 -33.71 -16.14 37.87
C LEU A 7 -32.68 -15.18 38.45
N TYR A 8 -32.82 -13.86 38.20
CA TYR A 8 -31.90 -12.87 38.72
C TYR A 8 -32.31 -12.38 40.11
N THR A 9 -31.36 -12.40 41.03
CA THR A 9 -31.48 -11.68 42.29
C THR A 9 -31.20 -10.20 42.03
N LEU A 10 -32.26 -9.39 41.95
CA LEU A 10 -32.15 -7.94 41.77
C LEU A 10 -31.68 -7.31 43.09
N LYS A 11 -30.39 -6.97 43.18
CA LYS A 11 -29.86 -6.16 44.28
C LYS A 11 -30.27 -4.70 44.08
N PRO A 12 -30.72 -3.99 45.13
CA PRO A 12 -31.02 -2.57 45.02
C PRO A 12 -29.76 -1.80 44.60
N PRO A 13 -29.90 -0.66 43.89
CA PRO A 13 -28.75 0.13 43.46
C PRO A 13 -27.99 0.68 44.68
N GLU A 14 -26.84 0.07 44.99
CA GLU A 14 -25.85 0.67 45.88
C GLU A 14 -25.37 1.98 45.24
N GLY A 15 -25.29 3.06 46.02
CA GLY A 15 -24.96 4.39 45.50
C GLY A 15 -23.66 4.41 44.67
N ASN A 16 -23.46 5.46 43.88
CA ASN A 16 -22.35 5.48 42.92
C ASN A 16 -20.97 5.53 43.62
N ILE A 17 -20.36 4.35 43.75
CA ILE A 17 -19.05 4.14 44.40
C ILE A 17 -17.95 4.96 43.70
N LEU A 18 -18.03 5.16 42.38
CA LEU A 18 -17.06 5.95 41.62
C LEU A 18 -17.06 7.42 42.05
N ILE A 19 -18.25 7.99 42.30
CA ILE A 19 -18.37 9.37 42.80
C ILE A 19 -17.80 9.46 44.21
N ARG A 20 -18.06 8.47 45.07
CA ARG A 20 -17.51 8.44 46.44
C ARG A 20 -15.99 8.35 46.44
N VAL A 21 -15.41 7.47 45.61
CA VAL A 21 -13.96 7.32 45.43
C VAL A 21 -13.33 8.60 44.87
N GLY A 22 -13.90 9.16 43.79
CA GLY A 22 -13.40 10.39 43.19
C GLY A 22 -13.47 11.58 44.15
N SER A 23 -14.57 11.72 44.89
CA SER A 23 -14.73 12.76 45.91
C SER A 23 -13.77 12.59 47.08
N CYS A 24 -13.50 11.35 47.51
CA CYS A 24 -12.52 11.04 48.55
C CYS A 24 -11.10 11.45 48.13
N ILE A 25 -10.70 11.10 46.89
CA ILE A 25 -9.41 11.48 46.31
C ILE A 25 -9.29 13.01 46.23
N MET A 26 -10.28 13.70 45.66
CA MET A 26 -10.28 15.17 45.55
C MET A 26 -10.23 15.85 46.92
N HIS A 27 -10.95 15.33 47.92
CA HIS A 27 -10.94 15.85 49.29
C HIS A 27 -9.56 15.66 49.94
N ALA A 28 -8.96 14.47 49.82
CA ALA A 28 -7.63 14.18 50.31
C ALA A 28 -6.57 15.11 49.69
N LEU A 29 -6.61 15.29 48.37
CA LEU A 29 -5.71 16.21 47.64
C LEU A 29 -5.92 17.68 48.07
N GLY A 30 -7.17 18.13 48.16
CA GLY A 30 -7.50 19.50 48.59
C GLY A 30 -7.05 19.80 50.02
N ARG A 31 -7.19 18.83 50.93
CA ARG A 31 -6.69 18.93 52.31
C ARG A 31 -5.17 18.85 52.39
N LYS A 32 -4.52 18.00 51.59
CA LYS A 32 -3.06 17.94 51.49
C LYS A 32 -2.44 19.28 51.08
N ILE A 33 -3.06 19.97 50.12
CA ILE A 33 -2.56 21.27 49.63
C ILE A 33 -2.77 22.38 50.66
N LYS A 34 -3.85 22.32 51.47
CA LYS A 34 -4.20 23.35 52.47
C LYS A 34 -3.60 23.09 53.86
N SER A 35 -3.26 21.85 54.20
CA SER A 35 -2.77 21.47 55.53
C SER A 35 -1.24 21.51 55.59
N LYS A 36 -0.70 21.96 56.73
CA LYS A 36 0.74 21.87 57.06
C LYS A 36 1.09 20.58 57.81
N GLU A 37 0.10 19.77 58.18
CA GLU A 37 0.32 18.49 58.88
C GLU A 37 0.84 17.43 57.90
N SER A 38 1.91 16.74 58.29
CA SER A 38 2.43 15.59 57.56
C SER A 38 1.75 14.32 58.03
N LYS A 39 0.99 13.65 57.15
CA LYS A 39 0.49 12.29 57.37
C LYS A 39 1.34 11.26 56.61
N GLU A 40 1.35 10.01 57.07
CA GLU A 40 2.15 8.93 56.45
C GLU A 40 1.78 8.66 54.99
N HIS A 41 0.47 8.64 54.65
CA HIS A 41 0.00 8.58 53.27
C HIS A 41 -0.89 9.78 52.95
N TRP A 42 -0.75 10.33 51.74
CA TRP A 42 -1.50 11.52 51.32
C TRP A 42 -3.03 11.34 51.30
N LEU A 43 -3.52 10.10 51.19
CA LEU A 43 -4.94 9.77 51.28
C LEU A 43 -5.50 9.84 52.71
N ASP A 44 -4.64 9.82 53.74
CA ASP A 44 -5.09 9.88 55.14
C ASP A 44 -5.61 11.27 55.51
N HIS A 45 -5.38 12.27 54.67
CA HIS A 45 -6.00 13.59 54.82
C HIS A 45 -7.52 13.59 54.61
N ALA A 46 -8.10 12.48 54.14
CA ALA A 46 -9.55 12.31 54.02
C ALA A 46 -10.22 11.62 55.23
N GLU A 47 -9.46 11.24 56.26
CA GLU A 47 -10.00 10.61 57.49
C GLU A 47 -11.00 11.48 58.25
N ASP A 48 -11.02 12.79 57.98
CA ASP A 48 -11.96 13.73 58.59
C ASP A 48 -13.39 13.59 58.04
N LYS A 49 -13.56 13.01 56.86
CA LYS A 49 -14.85 12.91 56.16
C LYS A 49 -15.21 11.50 55.69
N TYR A 50 -14.23 10.60 55.55
CA TYR A 50 -14.41 9.28 54.98
C TYR A 50 -13.91 8.17 55.91
N ASP A 51 -14.58 7.02 55.85
CA ASP A 51 -14.24 5.85 56.66
C ASP A 51 -12.85 5.31 56.32
N LYS A 52 -12.15 4.77 57.34
CA LYS A 52 -10.79 4.21 57.19
C LYS A 52 -10.75 3.04 56.21
N ASP A 53 -11.80 2.23 56.15
CA ASP A 53 -11.92 1.11 55.22
C ASP A 53 -11.96 1.61 53.77
N LEU A 54 -12.78 2.64 53.49
CA LEU A 54 -12.84 3.27 52.17
C LEU A 54 -11.49 3.88 51.78
N ILE A 55 -10.80 4.56 52.71
CA ILE A 55 -9.48 5.13 52.46
C ILE A 55 -8.45 4.03 52.13
N SER A 56 -8.50 2.90 52.84
CA SER A 56 -7.67 1.72 52.56
C SER A 56 -7.94 1.14 51.17
N ASP A 57 -9.21 0.98 50.81
CA ASP A 57 -9.61 0.47 49.50
C ASP A 57 -9.18 1.42 48.36
N VAL A 58 -9.30 2.73 48.56
CA VAL A 58 -8.81 3.72 47.59
C VAL A 58 -7.28 3.68 47.47
N LYS A 59 -6.54 3.45 48.55
CA LYS A 59 -5.07 3.23 48.48
C LYS A 59 -4.73 2.00 47.64
N ILE A 60 -5.46 0.90 47.80
CA ILE A 60 -5.28 -0.32 47.00
C ILE A 60 -5.62 -0.04 45.53
N LEU A 61 -6.75 0.62 45.27
CA LEU A 61 -7.19 0.99 43.94
C LEU A 61 -6.15 1.85 43.21
N VAL A 62 -5.59 2.87 43.85
CA VAL A 62 -4.54 3.72 43.25
C VAL A 62 -3.30 2.90 42.90
N LYS A 63 -2.91 1.94 43.74
CA LYS A 63 -1.79 1.02 43.42
C LYS A 63 -2.10 0.12 42.23
N ILE A 64 -3.33 -0.40 42.12
CA ILE A 64 -3.76 -1.21 40.98
C ILE A 64 -3.81 -0.36 39.71
N LEU A 65 -4.36 0.85 39.77
CA LEU A 65 -4.39 1.78 38.63
C LEU A 65 -2.98 2.07 38.12
N LEU A 66 -2.02 2.30 39.03
CA LEU A 66 -0.63 2.51 38.67
C LEU A 66 0.00 1.27 38.01
N LEU A 67 -0.31 0.07 38.50
CA LEU A 67 0.11 -1.20 37.89
C LEU A 67 -0.48 -1.39 36.47
N TYR A 68 -1.67 -0.84 36.21
CA TYR A 68 -2.39 -0.97 34.94
C TYR A 68 -2.04 0.12 33.92
N ILE A 69 -1.22 1.13 34.25
CA ILE A 69 -0.79 2.17 33.30
C ILE A 69 -0.22 1.60 31.99
N PRO A 70 0.58 0.51 31.96
CA PRO A 70 1.09 -0.05 30.71
C PRO A 70 0.01 -0.68 29.81
N LEU A 71 -1.16 -1.03 30.36
CA LEU A 71 -2.20 -1.76 29.64
C LEU A 71 -2.81 -0.95 28.48
N PRO A 72 -3.20 0.33 28.64
CA PRO A 72 -3.60 1.18 27.52
C PRO A 72 -2.54 1.29 26.41
N PHE A 73 -1.25 1.39 26.74
CA PHE A 73 -0.18 1.45 25.74
C PHE A 73 -0.06 0.13 24.99
N PHE A 74 -0.19 -1.00 25.67
CA PHE A 74 -0.21 -2.31 25.04
C PHE A 74 -1.35 -2.42 24.03
N TRP A 75 -2.58 -2.07 24.40
CA TRP A 75 -3.72 -2.11 23.47
C TRP A 75 -3.58 -1.12 22.32
N ALA A 76 -3.10 0.09 22.59
CA ALA A 76 -2.85 1.08 21.55
C ALA A 76 -1.80 0.63 20.53
N LEU A 77 -0.83 -0.20 20.95
CA LEU A 77 0.11 -0.85 20.04
C LEU A 77 -0.55 -2.04 19.33
N PHE A 78 -1.15 -2.97 20.07
CA PHE A 78 -1.77 -4.17 19.53
C PHE A 78 -2.81 -3.87 18.44
N ASP A 79 -3.65 -2.85 18.64
CA ASP A 79 -4.68 -2.45 17.69
C ASP A 79 -4.11 -1.89 16.36
N GLN A 80 -2.82 -1.50 16.32
CA GLN A 80 -2.17 -1.08 15.07
C GLN A 80 -1.96 -2.23 14.08
N GLN A 81 -1.99 -3.49 14.54
CA GLN A 81 -1.93 -4.65 13.66
C GLN A 81 -3.07 -4.64 12.63
N GLY A 82 -4.27 -4.20 13.01
CA GLY A 82 -5.43 -4.17 12.11
C GLY A 82 -5.37 -3.06 11.06
N SER A 83 -4.53 -2.04 11.24
CA SER A 83 -4.49 -0.85 10.39
C SER A 83 -3.12 -0.62 9.75
N ARG A 84 -2.13 -0.20 10.54
CA ARG A 84 -0.79 0.15 10.05
C ARG A 84 -0.07 -1.04 9.43
N TRP A 85 -0.18 -2.24 10.02
CA TRP A 85 0.44 -3.42 9.45
C TRP A 85 -0.29 -3.91 8.20
N THR A 86 -1.62 -3.76 8.15
CA THR A 86 -2.40 -4.02 6.93
C THR A 86 -1.95 -3.09 5.79
N PHE A 87 -1.75 -1.81 6.07
CA PHE A 87 -1.26 -0.84 5.07
C PHE A 87 0.20 -1.06 4.67
N GLN A 88 1.06 -1.46 5.61
CA GLN A 88 2.41 -1.91 5.28
C GLN A 88 2.36 -3.13 4.34
N ALA A 89 1.48 -4.09 4.62
CA ALA A 89 1.29 -5.29 3.82
C ALA A 89 0.75 -5.01 2.40
N THR A 90 -0.04 -3.96 2.17
CA THR A 90 -0.50 -3.59 0.80
C THR A 90 0.66 -3.20 -0.12
N ARG A 91 1.80 -2.83 0.47
CA ARG A 91 3.00 -2.42 -0.26
C ARG A 91 4.04 -3.54 -0.38
N MET A 92 3.77 -4.70 0.20
CA MET A 92 4.64 -5.88 0.20
C MET A 92 4.19 -6.90 -0.86
N ASP A 93 5.08 -7.84 -1.15
CA ASP A 93 4.70 -9.03 -1.92
C ASP A 93 3.87 -9.98 -1.05
N GLY A 94 2.62 -10.19 -1.46
CA GLY A 94 1.67 -11.11 -0.81
C GLY A 94 1.77 -12.56 -1.30
N GLN A 95 2.70 -12.90 -2.21
CA GLN A 95 2.84 -14.25 -2.74
C GLN A 95 3.46 -15.20 -1.70
N ILE A 96 2.68 -16.21 -1.30
CA ILE A 96 3.09 -17.31 -0.44
C ILE A 96 2.97 -18.61 -1.24
N GLY A 97 4.07 -19.00 -1.89
CA GLY A 97 4.10 -20.17 -2.77
C GLY A 97 3.16 -20.01 -3.96
N SER A 98 2.12 -20.83 -4.05
CA SER A 98 1.11 -20.78 -5.12
C SER A 98 -0.09 -19.89 -4.80
N TRP A 99 -0.17 -19.30 -3.60
CA TRP A 99 -1.32 -18.51 -3.16
C TRP A 99 -0.91 -17.06 -2.90
N THR A 100 -1.82 -16.14 -3.18
CA THR A 100 -1.64 -14.71 -2.88
C THR A 100 -2.48 -14.38 -1.66
N LEU A 101 -1.82 -13.98 -0.57
CA LEU A 101 -2.50 -13.53 0.65
C LEU A 101 -2.84 -12.04 0.51
N LYS A 102 -4.12 -11.70 0.60
CA LYS A 102 -4.53 -10.30 0.60
C LYS A 102 -4.14 -9.63 1.93
N PRO A 103 -3.84 -8.32 1.95
CA PRO A 103 -3.33 -7.66 3.16
C PRO A 103 -4.28 -7.76 4.36
N ASP A 104 -5.59 -7.66 4.13
CA ASP A 104 -6.65 -7.78 5.13
C ASP A 104 -6.73 -9.19 5.74
N GLN A 105 -6.39 -10.23 4.98
CA GLN A 105 -6.38 -11.62 5.44
C GLN A 105 -5.27 -11.89 6.47
N MET A 106 -4.26 -11.02 6.58
CA MET A 106 -3.22 -11.12 7.61
C MET A 106 -3.79 -11.10 9.04
N GLN A 107 -4.97 -10.52 9.24
CA GLN A 107 -5.63 -10.47 10.56
C GLN A 107 -6.05 -11.86 11.06
N VAL A 108 -6.29 -12.83 10.16
CA VAL A 108 -6.64 -14.21 10.51
C VAL A 108 -5.49 -14.94 11.21
N VAL A 109 -4.24 -14.50 10.99
CA VAL A 109 -3.05 -15.11 11.59
C VAL A 109 -3.05 -14.95 13.12
N ASN A 110 -3.61 -13.86 13.65
CA ASN A 110 -3.64 -13.60 15.09
C ASN A 110 -4.45 -14.65 15.89
N PRO A 111 -5.77 -14.88 15.62
CA PRO A 111 -6.51 -15.92 16.32
C PRO A 111 -5.92 -17.32 16.11
N LEU A 112 -5.35 -17.60 14.93
CA LEU A 112 -4.65 -18.87 14.67
C LEU A 112 -3.44 -19.05 15.61
N PHE A 113 -2.61 -18.02 15.76
CA PHE A 113 -1.49 -18.05 16.70
C PHE A 113 -1.93 -18.13 18.15
N ILE A 114 -3.03 -17.51 18.56
CA ILE A 114 -3.56 -17.64 19.92
C ILE A 114 -3.96 -19.10 20.18
N LEU A 115 -4.70 -19.73 19.26
CA LEU A 115 -5.12 -21.13 19.37
C LEU A 115 -3.93 -22.09 19.44
N LEU A 116 -2.85 -21.78 18.73
CA LEU A 116 -1.62 -22.58 18.75
C LEU A 116 -0.77 -22.31 20.00
N PHE A 117 -0.55 -21.05 20.36
CA PHE A 117 0.39 -20.67 21.39
C PHE A 117 -0.13 -20.87 22.80
N ILE A 118 -1.43 -20.72 23.09
CA ILE A 118 -1.96 -21.02 24.43
C ILE A 118 -1.57 -22.43 24.89
N PRO A 119 -1.92 -23.52 24.17
CA PRO A 119 -1.57 -24.86 24.62
C PRO A 119 -0.06 -25.09 24.65
N VAL A 120 0.69 -24.56 23.66
CA VAL A 120 2.16 -24.69 23.61
C VAL A 120 2.82 -24.03 24.83
N PHE A 121 2.38 -22.83 25.19
CA PHE A 121 2.96 -22.09 26.30
C PHE A 121 2.60 -22.71 27.65
N ASP A 122 1.36 -23.15 27.83
CA ASP A 122 0.90 -23.73 29.09
C ASP A 122 1.47 -25.12 29.34
N THR A 123 1.61 -25.95 28.31
CA THR A 123 2.09 -27.34 28.46
C THR A 123 3.60 -27.49 28.37
N PHE A 124 4.28 -26.68 27.55
CA PHE A 124 5.72 -26.82 27.32
C PHE A 124 6.51 -25.61 27.82
N VAL A 125 6.24 -24.40 27.32
CA VAL A 125 7.12 -23.24 27.53
C VAL A 125 7.19 -22.83 29.01
N TYR A 126 6.04 -22.60 29.66
CA TYR A 126 6.02 -22.17 31.06
C TYR A 126 6.53 -23.24 32.04
N PRO A 127 6.19 -24.54 31.89
CA PRO A 127 6.78 -25.58 32.72
C PRO A 127 8.31 -25.68 32.58
N LEU A 128 8.87 -25.55 31.37
CA LEU A 128 10.32 -25.53 31.16
C LEU A 128 10.98 -24.30 31.80
N LEU A 129 10.43 -23.11 31.58
CA LEU A 129 10.94 -21.88 32.20
C LEU A 129 10.87 -21.94 33.73
N ALA A 130 9.81 -22.54 34.27
CA ALA A 130 9.66 -22.75 35.70
C ALA A 130 10.72 -23.69 36.28
N ARG A 131 11.18 -24.70 35.53
CA ARG A 131 12.32 -25.54 35.94
C ARG A 131 13.61 -24.73 36.08
N CYS A 132 13.78 -23.70 35.25
CA CYS A 132 14.92 -22.77 35.31
C CYS A 132 14.73 -21.61 36.31
N ASN A 133 13.70 -21.64 37.17
CA ASN A 133 13.34 -20.55 38.09
C ASN A 133 12.95 -19.21 37.40
N LEU A 134 12.62 -19.22 36.10
CA LEU A 134 12.21 -18.06 35.33
C LEU A 134 10.69 -18.02 35.16
N LEU A 135 10.10 -16.82 35.10
CA LEU A 135 8.70 -16.58 34.72
C LEU A 135 7.66 -17.42 35.49
N LYS A 136 7.93 -17.71 36.77
CA LYS A 136 7.02 -18.47 37.64
C LYS A 136 5.74 -17.72 38.02
N ARG A 137 5.82 -16.40 38.16
CA ARG A 137 4.70 -15.52 38.55
C ARG A 137 4.04 -14.92 37.31
N GLN A 138 2.76 -14.55 37.43
CA GLN A 138 1.97 -13.96 36.34
C GLN A 138 2.51 -12.59 35.90
N LEU A 139 2.91 -11.73 36.85
CA LEU A 139 3.35 -10.37 36.55
C LEU A 139 4.62 -10.30 35.67
N PRO A 140 5.70 -11.08 35.94
CA PRO A 140 6.84 -11.19 35.03
C PRO A 140 6.47 -11.68 33.62
N ARG A 141 5.50 -12.59 33.48
CA ARG A 141 5.05 -13.06 32.16
C ARG A 141 4.43 -11.93 31.34
N MET A 142 3.57 -11.13 31.99
CA MET A 142 2.96 -9.96 31.36
C MET A 142 4.03 -8.95 30.93
N PHE A 143 5.01 -8.68 31.79
CA PHE A 143 6.11 -7.77 31.48
C PHE A 143 6.99 -8.26 30.32
N THR A 144 7.38 -9.53 30.31
CA THR A 144 8.14 -10.13 29.20
C THR A 144 7.35 -10.12 27.89
N GLY A 145 6.03 -10.36 27.93
CA GLY A 145 5.16 -10.21 26.78
C GLY A 145 5.16 -8.77 26.22
N GLY A 146 5.13 -7.77 27.10
CA GLY A 146 5.25 -6.36 26.71
C GLY A 146 6.59 -6.03 26.04
N ILE A 147 7.70 -6.58 26.53
CA ILE A 147 9.02 -6.42 25.87
C ILE A 147 9.01 -7.05 24.48
N LEU A 148 8.47 -8.26 24.34
CA LEU A 148 8.37 -8.94 23.04
C LEU A 148 7.50 -8.15 22.05
N ALA A 149 6.40 -7.57 22.52
CA ALA A 149 5.59 -6.67 21.71
C ALA A 149 6.41 -5.46 21.23
N GLY A 150 7.19 -4.83 22.12
CA GLY A 150 8.10 -3.74 21.75
C GLY A 150 9.12 -4.16 20.68
N VAL A 151 9.70 -5.35 20.80
CA VAL A 151 10.62 -5.90 19.78
C VAL A 151 9.91 -6.12 18.44
N ALA A 152 8.67 -6.60 18.44
CA ALA A 152 7.89 -6.77 17.20
C ALA A 152 7.68 -5.43 16.48
N PHE A 153 7.42 -4.34 17.21
CA PHE A 153 7.33 -2.99 16.63
C PHE A 153 8.65 -2.49 16.07
N LEU A 154 9.78 -2.79 16.70
CA LEU A 154 11.10 -2.48 16.13
C LEU A 154 11.33 -3.21 14.80
N VAL A 155 10.93 -4.49 14.71
CA VAL A 155 11.01 -5.26 13.46
C VAL A 155 10.12 -4.66 12.38
N SER A 156 8.87 -4.32 12.69
CA SER A 156 7.95 -3.65 11.74
C SER A 156 8.47 -2.28 11.28
N GLY A 157 9.09 -1.51 12.17
CA GLY A 157 9.72 -0.23 11.82
C GLY A 157 10.93 -0.40 10.90
N CYS A 158 11.82 -1.37 11.18
CA CYS A 158 12.93 -1.70 10.29
C CYS A 158 12.46 -2.17 8.90
N LEU A 159 11.35 -2.91 8.85
CA LEU A 159 10.72 -3.33 7.61
C LEU A 159 10.17 -2.13 6.82
N GLU A 160 9.51 -1.17 7.49
CA GLU A 160 9.02 0.05 6.84
C GLU A 160 10.15 0.85 6.20
N LEU A 161 11.28 1.01 6.90
CA LEU A 161 12.45 1.71 6.35
C LEU A 161 13.02 1.05 5.08
N LYS A 162 12.89 -0.28 4.98
CA LYS A 162 13.26 -1.00 3.76
C LYS A 162 12.23 -0.79 2.65
N LEU A 163 10.93 -0.81 2.98
CA LEU A 163 9.87 -0.57 2.02
C LEU A 163 9.89 0.86 1.48
N GLU A 164 10.24 1.84 2.30
CA GLU A 164 10.31 3.26 1.91
C GLU A 164 11.25 3.49 0.72
N THR A 165 12.34 2.71 0.62
CA THR A 165 13.27 2.77 -0.52
C THR A 165 12.65 2.36 -1.86
N THR A 166 11.54 1.62 -1.81
CA THR A 166 10.77 1.18 -2.99
C THR A 166 9.59 2.11 -3.30
N PHE A 167 9.26 3.03 -2.40
CA PHE A 167 8.16 3.97 -2.64
C PHE A 167 8.58 4.98 -3.70
N SER A 168 7.63 5.33 -4.54
CA SER A 168 7.75 6.46 -5.43
C SER A 168 7.60 7.75 -4.63
N VAL A 169 8.57 8.64 -4.77
CA VAL A 169 8.55 9.96 -4.13
C VAL A 169 7.48 10.79 -4.82
N ALA A 170 6.60 11.42 -4.03
CA ALA A 170 5.64 12.39 -4.53
C ALA A 170 6.39 13.60 -5.10
N LEU A 171 6.00 14.04 -6.30
CA LEU A 171 6.63 15.18 -6.97
C LEU A 171 6.44 16.45 -6.14
N GLN A 172 7.53 17.20 -5.96
CA GLN A 172 7.52 18.50 -5.31
C GLN A 172 7.33 19.62 -6.36
N SER A 173 7.01 20.83 -5.91
CA SER A 173 6.95 22.00 -6.80
C SER A 173 8.31 22.20 -7.48
N GLY A 174 8.28 22.40 -8.79
CA GLY A 174 9.43 22.50 -9.68
C GLY A 174 9.94 21.15 -10.18
N GLU A 175 9.31 20.02 -9.83
CA GLU A 175 9.71 18.69 -10.30
C GLU A 175 8.66 18.07 -11.22
N THR A 176 9.14 17.33 -12.22
CA THR A 176 8.32 16.47 -13.08
C THR A 176 8.97 15.10 -13.23
N ARG A 177 8.15 14.07 -13.46
CA ARG A 177 8.61 12.71 -13.76
C ARG A 177 8.30 12.39 -15.21
N VAL A 178 9.24 11.76 -15.89
CA VAL A 178 9.05 11.36 -17.30
C VAL A 178 9.41 9.89 -17.44
N THR A 179 8.45 9.11 -17.96
CA THR A 179 8.63 7.70 -18.30
C THR A 179 8.66 7.57 -19.82
N PHE A 180 9.79 7.17 -20.39
CA PHE A 180 9.90 6.86 -21.82
C PHE A 180 9.62 5.38 -22.03
N ILE A 181 8.71 5.05 -22.95
CA ILE A 181 8.29 3.69 -23.26
C ILE A 181 8.69 3.38 -24.70
N ASN A 182 9.61 2.43 -24.86
CA ASN A 182 10.05 1.98 -26.18
C ASN A 182 9.07 0.94 -26.73
N GLY A 183 8.18 1.34 -27.63
CA GLY A 183 7.31 0.44 -28.37
C GLY A 183 7.94 -0.14 -29.64
N LEU A 184 9.17 0.23 -30.00
CA LEU A 184 9.81 -0.23 -31.23
C LEU A 184 10.39 -1.65 -31.07
N PRO A 185 10.56 -2.39 -32.18
CA PRO A 185 11.10 -3.76 -32.13
C PRO A 185 12.63 -3.82 -31.96
N CYS A 186 13.27 -2.74 -31.53
CA CYS A 186 14.72 -2.61 -31.42
C CYS A 186 15.13 -1.79 -30.20
N ASP A 187 16.40 -1.86 -29.85
CA ASP A 187 17.00 -1.02 -28.81
C ASP A 187 17.20 0.41 -29.33
N ILE A 188 16.83 1.38 -28.51
CA ILE A 188 16.94 2.81 -28.83
C ILE A 188 17.83 3.54 -27.84
N ALA A 189 18.46 4.60 -28.31
CA ALA A 189 19.18 5.56 -27.50
C ALA A 189 18.52 6.93 -27.62
N LEU A 190 18.25 7.56 -26.47
CA LEU A 190 17.62 8.87 -26.38
C LEU A 190 18.61 9.87 -25.78
N ASN A 191 18.69 11.02 -26.43
CA ASN A 191 19.40 12.17 -25.91
C ASN A 191 18.38 13.29 -25.64
N VAL A 192 18.19 13.61 -24.35
CA VAL A 192 17.24 14.62 -23.90
C VAL A 192 18.00 15.89 -23.57
N THR A 193 17.58 17.01 -24.15
CA THR A 193 18.28 18.30 -23.97
C THR A 193 18.37 18.68 -22.49
N GLY A 194 19.59 18.86 -21.99
CA GLY A 194 19.84 19.23 -20.60
C GLY A 194 19.91 18.07 -19.61
N GLN A 195 19.91 16.82 -20.09
CA GLN A 195 20.12 15.62 -19.28
C GLN A 195 21.28 14.79 -19.87
N ASP A 196 22.35 14.62 -19.08
CA ASP A 196 23.46 13.71 -19.36
C ASP A 196 23.42 12.57 -18.33
N PRO A 197 23.63 11.28 -18.70
CA PRO A 197 24.07 10.75 -19.99
C PRO A 197 22.93 10.31 -20.94
N GLU A 198 23.31 9.88 -22.15
CA GLU A 198 22.44 9.18 -23.11
C GLU A 198 21.70 8.01 -22.45
N ILE A 199 20.40 7.93 -22.72
CA ILE A 199 19.49 6.94 -22.14
C ILE A 199 19.28 5.80 -23.13
N LYS A 200 19.71 4.58 -22.77
CA LYS A 200 19.48 3.39 -23.58
C LYS A 200 18.26 2.64 -23.09
N ILE A 201 17.30 2.42 -23.98
CA ILE A 201 16.05 1.71 -23.69
C ILE A 201 15.98 0.47 -24.60
N PRO A 202 16.04 -0.74 -24.03
CA PRO A 202 15.90 -1.95 -24.82
C PRO A 202 14.51 -2.07 -25.47
N GLN A 203 14.38 -2.95 -26.46
CA GLN A 203 13.11 -3.29 -27.11
C GLN A 203 12.00 -3.58 -26.07
N LEU A 204 10.83 -2.96 -26.24
CA LEU A 204 9.62 -3.18 -25.41
C LEU A 204 9.83 -2.94 -23.90
N GLN A 205 10.79 -2.09 -23.53
CA GLN A 205 11.05 -1.68 -22.15
C GLN A 205 10.78 -0.19 -21.94
N GLU A 206 10.73 0.20 -20.67
CA GLU A 206 10.57 1.58 -20.24
C GLU A 206 11.79 2.07 -19.46
N HIS A 207 12.05 3.38 -19.53
CA HIS A 207 13.05 4.06 -18.71
C HIS A 207 12.39 5.23 -17.98
N ILE A 208 12.64 5.32 -16.67
CA ILE A 208 12.00 6.31 -15.80
C ILE A 208 13.04 7.32 -15.33
N ILE A 209 12.80 8.58 -15.66
CA ILE A 209 13.51 9.71 -15.06
C ILE A 209 12.69 10.18 -13.85
N LYS A 210 13.22 9.94 -12.65
CA LYS A 210 12.47 10.10 -11.38
C LYS A 210 12.11 11.54 -11.06
N SER A 211 13.00 12.48 -11.34
CA SER A 211 12.80 13.90 -11.12
C SER A 211 13.62 14.67 -12.14
N ILE A 212 12.95 15.58 -12.85
CA ILE A 212 13.55 16.62 -13.67
C ILE A 212 13.13 17.95 -13.05
N MET A 213 14.12 18.77 -12.68
CA MET A 213 13.86 20.13 -12.22
C MET A 213 13.46 20.99 -13.42
N ILE A 214 12.29 21.63 -13.32
CA ILE A 214 11.80 22.58 -14.31
C ILE A 214 11.65 23.96 -13.68
N ASN A 215 12.06 24.99 -14.41
CA ASN A 215 12.04 26.38 -13.93
C ASN A 215 10.73 27.11 -14.26
N GLU A 216 9.99 26.58 -15.24
CA GLU A 216 8.74 27.14 -15.74
C GLU A 216 7.64 26.08 -15.64
N ALA A 217 6.39 26.53 -15.46
CA ALA A 217 5.24 25.65 -15.30
C ALA A 217 5.05 24.66 -16.48
N ASN A 218 5.44 25.10 -17.68
CA ASN A 218 5.50 24.28 -18.89
C ASN A 218 6.90 24.38 -19.48
N THR A 219 7.61 23.26 -19.59
CA THR A 219 8.93 23.22 -20.22
C THR A 219 8.88 22.26 -21.41
N THR A 220 9.45 22.67 -22.54
CA THR A 220 9.59 21.81 -23.72
C THR A 220 11.01 21.27 -23.77
N PHE A 221 11.15 19.95 -23.85
CA PHE A 221 12.44 19.30 -24.09
C PHE A 221 12.52 18.81 -25.53
N ASN A 222 13.70 18.97 -26.14
CA ASN A 222 14.00 18.35 -27.42
C ASN A 222 14.67 17.00 -27.15
N VAL A 223 14.10 15.95 -27.74
CA VAL A 223 14.58 14.57 -27.65
C VAL A 223 15.08 14.13 -29.02
N THR A 224 16.33 13.71 -29.07
CA THR A 224 16.95 13.08 -30.24
C THR A 224 16.94 11.58 -30.03
N LEU A 225 16.58 10.83 -31.07
CA LEU A 225 16.46 9.38 -31.02
C LEU A 225 17.42 8.73 -32.04
N GLU A 226 18.27 7.84 -31.53
CA GLU A 226 19.25 7.07 -32.30
C GLU A 226 18.93 5.57 -32.16
N PHE A 227 18.96 4.84 -33.27
CA PHE A 227 18.74 3.39 -33.30
C PHE A 227 19.33 2.80 -34.58
N ASP A 228 19.53 1.49 -34.61
CA ASP A 228 19.99 0.80 -35.81
C ASP A 228 18.81 0.41 -36.70
N GLU A 229 18.67 1.09 -37.84
CA GLU A 229 17.60 0.82 -38.82
C GLU A 229 17.60 -0.64 -39.31
N HIS A 230 18.75 -1.31 -39.37
CA HIS A 230 18.85 -2.68 -39.88
C HIS A 230 18.19 -3.69 -38.92
N ASN A 231 18.17 -3.36 -37.63
CA ASN A 231 17.64 -4.20 -36.57
C ASN A 231 16.26 -3.74 -36.08
N CYS A 232 15.65 -2.73 -36.72
CA CYS A 232 14.39 -2.13 -36.28
C CYS A 232 13.21 -2.34 -37.23
N GLY A 233 13.08 -3.54 -37.78
CA GLY A 233 11.95 -3.92 -38.63
C GLY A 233 11.79 -3.01 -39.84
N ASN A 234 10.61 -2.40 -40.00
CA ASN A 234 10.31 -1.47 -41.10
C ASN A 234 10.42 0.02 -40.73
N VAL A 235 10.96 0.31 -39.55
CA VAL A 235 10.99 1.66 -39.00
C VAL A 235 12.20 2.42 -39.54
N ARG A 236 11.98 3.66 -39.97
CA ARG A 236 13.03 4.56 -40.48
C ARG A 236 13.18 5.78 -39.59
N HIS A 237 14.36 6.40 -39.62
CA HIS A 237 14.56 7.68 -38.97
C HIS A 237 13.52 8.70 -39.45
N GLY A 238 12.85 9.31 -38.48
CA GLY A 238 11.85 10.35 -38.71
C GLY A 238 12.47 11.75 -38.60
N LEU A 239 11.93 12.54 -37.68
CA LEU A 239 12.39 13.90 -37.43
C LEU A 239 13.75 13.91 -36.73
N PRO A 240 14.59 14.94 -36.94
CA PRO A 240 15.88 15.06 -36.27
C PRO A 240 15.74 15.21 -34.76
N HIS A 241 14.67 15.89 -34.32
CA HIS A 241 14.32 16.08 -32.91
C HIS A 241 12.81 16.00 -32.74
N TYR A 242 12.37 15.55 -31.58
CA TYR A 242 10.97 15.53 -31.17
C TYR A 242 10.79 16.40 -29.93
N GLU A 243 9.74 17.21 -29.95
CA GLU A 243 9.41 18.11 -28.85
C GLU A 243 8.45 17.42 -27.89
N ILE A 244 8.79 17.42 -26.60
CA ILE A 244 7.93 16.89 -25.53
C ILE A 244 7.61 18.04 -24.57
N VAL A 245 6.32 18.25 -24.30
CA VAL A 245 5.86 19.26 -23.34
C VAL A 245 5.59 18.57 -22.02
N VAL A 246 6.26 19.03 -20.97
CA VAL A 246 6.04 18.54 -19.61
C VAL A 246 5.54 19.67 -18.72
N HIS A 247 4.75 19.29 -17.73
CA HIS A 247 4.13 20.17 -16.77
C HIS A 247 4.69 19.91 -15.36
N GLU A 248 4.70 20.94 -14.53
CA GLU A 248 5.09 20.83 -13.11
C GLU A 248 4.17 19.88 -12.34
N GLU A 249 4.69 19.22 -11.30
CA GLU A 249 3.94 18.35 -10.38
C GLU A 249 3.19 17.19 -11.04
N THR A 250 3.51 16.87 -12.30
CA THR A 250 2.84 15.82 -13.07
C THR A 250 3.84 14.81 -13.60
N ALA A 251 3.41 13.56 -13.69
CA ALA A 251 4.20 12.50 -14.29
C ALA A 251 3.70 12.24 -15.72
N HIS A 252 4.61 12.32 -16.69
CA HIS A 252 4.32 12.14 -18.11
C HIS A 252 4.80 10.77 -18.56
N ALA A 253 4.01 10.09 -19.39
CA ALA A 253 4.41 8.85 -20.04
C ALA A 253 4.52 9.11 -21.55
N ILE A 254 5.72 8.95 -22.10
CA ILE A 254 6.02 9.25 -23.50
C ILE A 254 6.21 7.93 -24.23
N MET A 255 5.29 7.63 -25.13
CA MET A 255 5.34 6.43 -25.95
C MET A 255 6.08 6.71 -27.24
N ILE A 256 7.07 5.87 -27.52
CA ILE A 256 7.86 5.90 -28.75
C ILE A 256 7.39 4.73 -29.60
N THR A 257 6.73 5.03 -30.71
CA THR A 257 6.16 4.03 -31.61
C THR A 257 6.34 4.48 -33.05
N ALA A 258 5.80 3.73 -34.00
CA ALA A 258 5.83 4.10 -35.41
C ALA A 258 4.42 3.99 -36.02
N ASP A 259 4.11 4.94 -36.90
CA ASP A 259 2.97 4.84 -37.82
C ASP A 259 3.50 4.40 -39.18
N SER A 260 3.15 3.16 -39.56
CA SER A 260 3.63 2.47 -40.74
C SER A 260 5.16 2.30 -40.78
N THR A 261 5.90 3.37 -41.09
CA THR A 261 7.38 3.38 -41.16
C THR A 261 8.01 4.57 -40.45
N VAL A 262 7.22 5.58 -40.03
CA VAL A 262 7.74 6.84 -39.46
C VAL A 262 7.58 6.83 -37.95
N ILE A 263 8.65 7.14 -37.24
CA ILE A 263 8.64 7.22 -35.78
C ILE A 263 7.79 8.38 -35.30
N LYS A 264 6.97 8.09 -34.29
CA LYS A 264 6.10 9.02 -33.60
C LYS A 264 6.40 8.93 -32.11
N MET A 265 6.71 10.07 -31.51
CA MET A 265 6.74 10.21 -30.05
C MET A 265 5.47 10.91 -29.59
N VAL A 266 4.80 10.33 -28.61
CA VAL A 266 3.48 10.75 -28.17
C VAL A 266 3.45 10.86 -26.66
N ASN A 267 3.00 12.02 -26.13
CA ASN A 267 2.70 12.13 -24.71
C ASN A 267 1.33 11.49 -24.45
N ILE A 268 1.32 10.43 -23.65
CA ILE A 268 0.12 9.66 -23.33
C ILE A 268 -0.77 10.49 -22.40
N GLU A 269 -2.02 10.68 -22.82
CA GLU A 269 -3.08 11.23 -21.98
C GLU A 269 -4.01 10.09 -21.52
N PRO A 270 -4.36 9.99 -20.23
CA PRO A 270 -4.02 10.89 -19.13
C PRO A 270 -2.60 10.70 -18.56
N PRO A 271 -2.10 11.67 -17.75
CA PRO A 271 -0.81 11.58 -17.07
C PRO A 271 -0.62 10.28 -16.28
N ASP A 272 0.64 9.91 -16.07
CA ASP A 272 1.06 8.67 -15.44
C ASP A 272 0.71 8.64 -13.94
N ASP A 273 -0.07 7.65 -13.51
CA ASP A 273 -0.31 7.36 -12.08
C ASP A 273 0.67 6.28 -11.63
N TYR A 274 1.86 6.73 -11.23
CA TYR A 274 2.95 5.87 -10.81
C TYR A 274 2.81 5.35 -9.36
N MET A 275 1.79 5.82 -8.62
CA MET A 275 1.56 5.42 -7.23
C MET A 275 0.78 4.10 -7.19
N LYS A 276 1.24 3.17 -6.34
CA LYS A 276 0.48 1.96 -6.02
C LYS A 276 -0.91 2.33 -5.50
N SER A 277 -1.90 1.46 -5.72
CA SER A 277 -3.22 1.67 -5.14
C SER A 277 -3.19 1.64 -3.62
N ASP A 278 -3.98 2.52 -2.99
CA ASP A 278 -4.26 2.50 -1.56
C ASP A 278 -4.99 1.22 -1.13
N SER A 279 -5.73 0.58 -2.04
CA SER A 279 -6.42 -0.71 -1.78
C SER A 279 -5.45 -1.89 -1.78
N GLY A 280 -4.23 -1.72 -2.29
CA GLY A 280 -3.26 -2.79 -2.51
C GLY A 280 -3.54 -3.66 -3.75
N LEU A 281 -4.63 -3.40 -4.48
CA LEU A 281 -4.91 -4.05 -5.74
C LEU A 281 -3.94 -3.56 -6.84
N PRO A 282 -3.60 -4.42 -7.81
CA PRO A 282 -2.83 -3.99 -8.97
C PRO A 282 -3.61 -3.01 -9.84
N LYS A 283 -2.89 -2.07 -10.45
CA LYS A 283 -3.41 -1.12 -11.43
C LYS A 283 -2.89 -1.46 -12.82
N LEU A 284 -3.79 -1.50 -13.80
CA LEU A 284 -3.44 -1.69 -15.21
C LEU A 284 -3.84 -0.47 -16.03
N ARG A 285 -2.98 -0.09 -16.97
CA ARG A 285 -3.29 0.84 -18.05
C ARG A 285 -2.97 0.19 -19.39
N MET A 286 -3.89 0.35 -20.34
CA MET A 286 -3.65 0.01 -21.73
C MET A 286 -2.95 1.17 -22.43
N LEU A 287 -1.89 0.87 -23.18
CA LEU A 287 -1.30 1.75 -24.17
C LEU A 287 -1.61 1.18 -25.54
N TYR A 288 -2.01 2.00 -26.49
CA TYR A 288 -2.41 1.50 -27.80
C TYR A 288 -1.90 2.35 -28.97
N ASN A 289 -1.61 1.69 -30.08
CA ASN A 289 -1.32 2.30 -31.38
C ASN A 289 -1.95 1.46 -32.51
N LEU A 290 -3.12 1.85 -33.02
CA LEU A 290 -3.99 1.00 -33.83
C LEU A 290 -4.64 1.72 -35.04
N ASP A 291 -4.39 1.31 -36.28
CA ASP A 291 -4.85 2.08 -37.47
C ASP A 291 -6.33 1.86 -37.87
N MET A 292 -6.96 0.76 -37.46
CA MET A 292 -8.18 0.23 -38.12
C MET A 292 -9.33 -0.11 -37.17
N VAL A 293 -9.28 0.33 -35.92
CA VAL A 293 -10.30 -0.03 -34.93
C VAL A 293 -11.22 1.18 -34.69
N PRO A 294 -12.55 1.03 -34.78
CA PRO A 294 -13.47 2.13 -34.51
C PRO A 294 -13.30 2.65 -33.08
N PHE A 295 -13.40 3.97 -32.92
CA PHE A 295 -13.50 4.60 -31.61
C PHE A 295 -14.71 4.04 -30.84
N ASN A 296 -14.60 3.91 -29.51
CA ASN A 296 -15.53 3.20 -28.61
C ASN A 296 -15.50 1.66 -28.68
N SER A 297 -14.55 1.09 -29.40
CA SER A 297 -14.20 -0.32 -29.22
C SER A 297 -13.48 -0.53 -27.88
N SER A 298 -13.51 -1.74 -27.35
CA SER A 298 -12.78 -2.10 -26.14
C SER A 298 -11.92 -3.34 -26.33
N VAL A 299 -10.76 -3.33 -25.69
CA VAL A 299 -9.94 -4.52 -25.44
C VAL A 299 -10.42 -5.14 -24.13
N ARG A 300 -10.81 -6.41 -24.19
CA ARG A 300 -11.36 -7.12 -23.03
C ARG A 300 -10.30 -8.00 -22.40
N LEU A 301 -10.12 -7.85 -21.08
CA LEU A 301 -9.35 -8.76 -20.25
C LEU A 301 -10.31 -9.67 -19.49
N LYS A 302 -10.20 -10.98 -19.69
CA LYS A 302 -11.00 -11.98 -18.99
C LYS A 302 -10.12 -12.72 -17.99
N GLY A 303 -10.41 -12.49 -16.71
CA GLY A 303 -9.86 -13.28 -15.61
C GLY A 303 -10.72 -14.51 -15.34
N LYS A 304 -10.39 -15.21 -14.25
CA LYS A 304 -11.14 -16.40 -13.82
C LYS A 304 -12.56 -16.08 -13.33
N PHE A 305 -12.75 -14.91 -12.72
CA PHE A 305 -14.02 -14.48 -12.13
C PHE A 305 -14.51 -13.14 -12.66
N ASP A 306 -13.61 -12.26 -13.07
CA ASP A 306 -13.91 -10.89 -13.46
C ASP A 306 -13.49 -10.59 -14.89
N THR A 307 -14.18 -9.64 -15.53
CA THR A 307 -13.88 -9.13 -16.87
C THR A 307 -13.70 -7.62 -16.81
N TYR A 308 -12.66 -7.11 -17.47
CA TYR A 308 -12.34 -5.69 -17.53
C TYR A 308 -12.27 -5.25 -18.99
N ASP A 309 -12.95 -4.15 -19.31
CA ASP A 309 -12.99 -3.58 -20.66
C ASP A 309 -12.24 -2.26 -20.70
N PHE A 310 -11.21 -2.19 -21.56
CA PHE A 310 -10.40 -0.99 -21.79
C PHE A 310 -10.84 -0.34 -23.10
N PHE A 311 -11.48 0.81 -23.01
CA PHE A 311 -12.05 1.51 -24.17
C PHE A 311 -10.99 2.32 -24.91
N ILE A 312 -11.09 2.32 -26.23
CA ILE A 312 -10.30 3.16 -27.13
C ILE A 312 -11.06 4.48 -27.30
N GLU A 313 -10.47 5.55 -26.77
CA GLU A 313 -11.04 6.91 -26.80
C GLU A 313 -10.55 7.68 -28.03
N ASP A 314 -11.33 8.67 -28.45
CA ASP A 314 -10.92 9.61 -29.50
C ASP A 314 -9.99 10.67 -28.91
N THR A 315 -8.77 10.76 -29.45
CA THR A 315 -7.76 11.72 -28.96
C THR A 315 -7.23 12.57 -30.12
N PRO A 316 -6.76 13.80 -29.87
CA PRO A 316 -6.16 14.65 -30.91
C PRO A 316 -4.97 13.99 -31.61
N GLN A 317 -4.36 13.01 -30.95
CA GLN A 317 -3.20 12.24 -31.40
C GLN A 317 -3.60 11.01 -32.23
N GLY A 318 -4.90 10.84 -32.54
CA GLY A 318 -5.47 9.75 -33.33
C GLY A 318 -5.67 8.48 -32.51
N HIS A 319 -5.42 7.33 -33.13
CA HIS A 319 -5.50 6.03 -32.47
C HIS A 319 -4.20 5.63 -31.73
N THR A 320 -3.45 6.62 -31.25
CA THR A 320 -2.25 6.41 -30.40
C THR A 320 -2.46 7.14 -29.09
N SER A 321 -2.77 6.41 -28.00
CA SER A 321 -2.87 6.99 -26.65
C SER A 321 -2.85 5.88 -25.59
N GLY A 322 -3.22 6.21 -24.35
CA GLY A 322 -3.42 5.28 -23.26
C GLY A 322 -4.79 5.46 -22.60
N THR A 323 -5.19 4.48 -21.79
CA THR A 323 -6.39 4.57 -20.97
C THR A 323 -6.08 5.14 -19.60
N LYS A 324 -7.13 5.43 -18.81
CA LYS A 324 -6.96 5.59 -17.36
C LYS A 324 -6.51 4.28 -16.72
N PHE A 325 -5.79 4.38 -15.61
CA PHE A 325 -5.49 3.23 -14.76
C PHE A 325 -6.78 2.68 -14.17
N MET A 326 -6.91 1.36 -14.18
CA MET A 326 -8.01 0.62 -13.59
C MET A 326 -7.46 -0.40 -12.59
N GLU A 327 -8.09 -0.49 -11.42
CA GLU A 327 -7.77 -1.54 -10.45
C GLU A 327 -8.35 -2.87 -10.91
N VAL A 328 -7.52 -3.91 -10.88
CA VAL A 328 -7.93 -5.28 -11.24
C VAL A 328 -7.58 -6.24 -10.10
N GLU A 329 -8.21 -7.40 -10.06
CA GLU A 329 -7.82 -8.46 -9.13
C GLU A 329 -6.48 -9.12 -9.56
N PRO A 330 -5.66 -9.62 -8.62
CA PRO A 330 -4.44 -10.35 -9.00
C PRO A 330 -4.81 -11.71 -9.61
N GLY A 331 -4.17 -12.07 -10.73
CA GLY A 331 -4.42 -13.33 -11.43
C GLY A 331 -3.94 -13.34 -12.87
N SER A 332 -4.22 -14.43 -13.56
CA SER A 332 -3.95 -14.59 -14.99
C SER A 332 -5.11 -14.06 -15.82
N TYR A 333 -4.82 -13.21 -16.79
CA TYR A 333 -5.80 -12.59 -17.68
C TYR A 333 -5.57 -13.03 -19.13
N GLN A 334 -6.66 -13.36 -19.81
CA GLN A 334 -6.68 -13.58 -21.25
C GLN A 334 -7.11 -12.29 -21.96
N VAL A 335 -6.41 -11.92 -23.02
CA VAL A 335 -6.62 -10.69 -23.78
C VAL A 335 -7.45 -10.98 -25.03
N PHE A 336 -8.52 -10.22 -25.24
CA PHE A 336 -9.37 -10.28 -26.41
C PHE A 336 -9.33 -8.93 -27.13
N LEU A 337 -8.93 -8.95 -28.40
CA LEU A 337 -8.84 -7.75 -29.22
C LEU A 337 -10.20 -7.45 -29.89
N PRO A 338 -10.52 -6.16 -30.07
CA PRO A 338 -11.70 -5.75 -30.82
C PRO A 338 -11.53 -6.07 -32.31
N THR A 339 -12.62 -6.52 -32.96
CA THR A 339 -12.74 -6.62 -34.42
C THR A 339 -13.82 -5.67 -34.93
N LEU A 340 -13.91 -5.51 -36.25
CA LEU A 340 -14.92 -4.67 -36.90
C LEU A 340 -16.38 -5.12 -36.61
N GLU A 341 -16.58 -6.37 -36.20
CA GLU A 341 -17.89 -6.95 -35.86
C GLU A 341 -18.16 -7.04 -34.34
N GLY A 342 -17.21 -6.60 -33.50
CA GLY A 342 -17.27 -6.72 -32.04
C GLY A 342 -16.07 -7.46 -31.46
N ILE A 343 -16.14 -7.91 -30.21
CA ILE A 343 -15.04 -8.68 -29.59
C ILE A 343 -15.23 -10.17 -29.93
N ARG A 344 -14.25 -10.78 -30.60
CA ARG A 344 -14.23 -12.24 -30.80
C ARG A 344 -13.78 -12.92 -29.51
N GLU A 345 -14.72 -13.39 -28.70
CA GLU A 345 -14.42 -14.11 -27.44
C GLU A 345 -13.97 -15.57 -27.64
N GLU A 346 -13.95 -16.07 -28.87
CA GLU A 346 -13.63 -17.47 -29.17
C GLU A 346 -12.13 -17.79 -29.12
N GLU A 347 -11.27 -16.80 -29.41
CA GLU A 347 -9.81 -16.96 -29.44
C GLU A 347 -9.15 -15.83 -28.65
N ALA A 348 -8.54 -16.20 -27.51
CA ALA A 348 -7.70 -15.28 -26.76
C ALA A 348 -6.42 -14.99 -27.56
N PHE A 349 -6.06 -13.72 -27.70
CA PHE A 349 -4.85 -13.31 -28.41
C PHE A 349 -3.59 -13.70 -27.63
N THR A 350 -3.60 -13.47 -26.32
CA THR A 350 -2.50 -13.83 -25.42
C THR A 350 -2.99 -13.90 -23.98
N SER A 351 -2.13 -14.34 -23.07
CA SER A 351 -2.38 -14.32 -21.63
C SER A 351 -1.18 -13.77 -20.87
N PHE A 352 -1.42 -13.03 -19.79
CA PHE A 352 -0.38 -12.54 -18.90
C PHE A 352 -0.83 -12.56 -17.44
N ASP A 353 0.14 -12.54 -16.53
CA ASP A 353 -0.10 -12.60 -15.10
C ASP A 353 0.06 -11.22 -14.44
N VAL A 354 -0.91 -10.87 -13.60
CA VAL A 354 -0.92 -9.65 -12.80
C VAL A 354 -0.68 -10.02 -11.34
N LYS A 355 0.36 -9.45 -10.74
CA LYS A 355 0.70 -9.66 -9.32
C LYS A 355 0.11 -8.55 -8.44
N LEU A 356 -0.13 -8.88 -7.17
CA LEU A 356 -0.68 -7.94 -6.18
C LEU A 356 0.21 -6.69 -6.02
N GLY A 357 -0.41 -5.52 -5.92
CA GLY A 357 0.28 -4.25 -5.69
C GLY A 357 1.19 -3.77 -6.83
N GLY A 358 1.13 -4.39 -8.01
CA GLY A 358 1.86 -3.97 -9.20
C GLY A 358 1.13 -2.87 -9.98
N VAL A 359 1.91 -2.01 -10.64
CA VAL A 359 1.42 -1.00 -11.59
C VAL A 359 1.93 -1.41 -12.97
N TYR A 360 1.01 -1.68 -13.89
CA TYR A 360 1.33 -2.31 -15.17
C TYR A 360 0.88 -1.42 -16.34
N ASN A 361 1.77 -1.25 -17.30
CA ASN A 361 1.45 -0.78 -18.65
C ASN A 361 1.39 -2.00 -19.57
N PHE A 362 0.29 -2.21 -20.28
CA PHE A 362 0.23 -3.22 -21.33
C PHE A 362 0.04 -2.54 -22.69
N LEU A 363 0.93 -2.87 -23.63
CA LEU A 363 0.98 -2.24 -24.94
C LEU A 363 0.28 -3.10 -25.99
N VAL A 364 -0.71 -2.53 -26.67
CA VAL A 364 -1.43 -3.11 -27.80
C VAL A 364 -1.12 -2.30 -29.05
N GLN A 365 -0.24 -2.81 -29.89
CA GLN A 365 0.15 -2.12 -31.13
C GLN A 365 0.15 -3.05 -32.33
N LYS A 366 0.03 -2.44 -33.51
CA LYS A 366 0.29 -3.13 -34.77
C LYS A 366 1.72 -3.69 -34.82
N SER A 367 1.90 -4.82 -35.49
CA SER A 367 3.23 -5.37 -35.72
C SER A 367 4.08 -4.39 -36.54
N LEU A 368 5.23 -4.04 -35.99
CA LEU A 368 6.26 -3.22 -36.65
C LEU A 368 7.37 -4.08 -37.29
N ILE A 369 7.26 -5.41 -37.17
CA ILE A 369 8.19 -6.40 -37.70
C ILE A 369 7.73 -6.85 -39.09
N ASN A 370 8.67 -7.10 -40.00
CA ASN A 370 8.37 -7.63 -41.33
C ASN A 370 7.70 -9.00 -41.24
N VAL A 371 6.56 -9.16 -41.94
CA VAL A 371 5.81 -10.42 -42.01
C VAL A 371 6.61 -11.56 -42.67
N SER A 372 7.73 -11.25 -43.35
CA SER A 372 8.64 -12.24 -43.93
C SER A 372 9.53 -12.98 -42.92
N ASP A 373 9.72 -12.45 -41.70
CA ASP A 373 10.54 -13.10 -40.67
C ASP A 373 9.71 -13.86 -39.62
N ALA A 374 8.38 -13.90 -39.81
CA ALA A 374 7.43 -14.53 -38.89
C ALA A 374 6.86 -15.87 -39.38
N MET A 375 7.42 -16.44 -40.47
CA MET A 375 7.05 -17.76 -41.01
C MET A 375 8.15 -18.81 -40.81
#